data_AF-A0A9D1K542-F1
#
_entry.id   AF-A0A9D1K542-F1
#
_cell.length_a   1.000
_cell.length_b   1.000
_cell.length_c   1.000
_cell.angle_alpha   90.00
_cell.angle_beta   90.00
_cell.angle_gamma   90.00
#
_symmetry.space_group_name_H-M   'P 1'
#
loop_
_entity.id
_entity.type
_entity.pdbx_description
1 polymer ?
#
loop_
_entity_poly.entity_id
_entity_poly.type
_entity_poly.pdbx_seq_one_letter_code
_entity_poly.pdbx_strand_id
1 'polypeptide(L)'
;MRQKNAVRETRGDRITLAVIYFILGLIGVVTLYPVIYVLSASVSDPTAVNSGQVLLWPVGLHFEGYRYIFENNWVLIGYRNSTLYTFFGTLLNLAVTFTAAYALSRRDMWGRSVVSVYMLLPMWFSGGLIPTFLVVNRLGLVNQPYTLVVLGAISMYNCVICRTFIQSSIPLELQEAARIDGCNDFGIVLKIVLPLSKPVLAILALYYGLGHWNDYFNALIYVNDRTLQPLQTFLRLIL
;
A
#
# COMPACT_ATOMS: atom_id res chain seq x y z
N MET A 1 28.62 16.86 28.35
CA MET A 1 28.44 18.30 28.03
C MET A 1 27.48 18.43 26.87
N ARG A 2 26.21 18.78 27.12
CA ARG A 2 25.20 19.05 26.07
C ARG A 2 25.43 20.48 25.57
N GLN A 3 26.09 20.65 24.42
CA GLN A 3 26.10 21.95 23.75
C GLN A 3 24.67 22.25 23.27
N LYS A 4 23.98 23.14 23.99
CA LYS A 4 22.79 23.84 23.47
C LYS A 4 23.29 24.87 22.45
N ASN A 5 23.56 24.42 21.23
CA ASN A 5 23.65 25.32 20.07
C ASN A 5 22.23 25.73 19.69
N ALA A 6 21.60 26.58 20.49
CA ALA A 6 20.36 27.23 20.10
C ALA A 6 20.74 28.27 19.03
N VAL A 7 20.52 27.92 17.76
CA VAL A 7 20.60 28.87 16.65
C VAL A 7 19.76 30.08 17.04
N ARG A 8 20.38 31.26 17.18
CA ARG A 8 19.66 32.50 17.47
C ARG A 8 18.88 32.87 16.22
N GLU A 9 17.64 32.42 16.15
CA GLU A 9 16.76 32.77 15.04
C GLU A 9 16.60 34.28 14.94
N THR A 10 16.93 34.80 13.76
CA THR A 10 16.78 36.20 13.40
C THR A 10 15.29 36.57 13.50
N ARG A 11 14.95 37.85 13.72
CA ARG A 11 13.54 38.26 13.78
C ARG A 11 12.76 37.88 12.51
N GLY A 12 13.43 37.89 11.35
CA GLY A 12 12.89 37.38 10.09
C GLY A 12 12.56 35.89 10.15
N ASP A 13 13.52 35.05 10.57
CA ASP A 13 13.34 33.60 10.67
C ASP A 13 12.18 33.22 11.59
N ARG A 14 12.02 33.93 12.72
CA ARG A 14 10.90 33.68 13.64
C ARG A 14 9.54 33.99 13.02
N ILE A 15 9.43 35.06 12.24
CA ILE A 15 8.19 35.42 11.54
C ILE A 15 7.90 34.38 10.46
N THR A 16 8.91 33.99 9.67
CA THR A 16 8.76 32.96 8.63
C THR A 16 8.34 31.62 9.23
N LEU A 17 8.97 31.18 10.32
CA LEU A 17 8.60 29.94 11.01
C LEU A 17 7.20 30.03 11.61
N ALA A 18 6.82 31.16 12.21
CA ALA A 18 5.46 31.36 12.73
C ALA A 18 4.41 31.25 11.62
N VAL A 19 4.66 31.83 10.44
CA VAL A 19 3.77 31.71 9.27
C VAL A 19 3.71 30.27 8.76
N ILE A 20 4.86 29.59 8.65
CA ILE A 20 4.91 28.18 8.23
C ILE A 20 4.12 27.30 9.20
N TYR A 21 4.34 27.45 10.51
CA TYR A 21 3.61 26.68 11.51
C TYR A 21 2.12 26.99 11.54
N PHE A 22 1.74 28.25 11.30
CA PHE A 22 0.33 28.61 11.17
C PHE A 22 -0.33 27.93 9.97
N ILE A 23 0.31 27.96 8.80
CA ILE A 23 -0.20 27.30 7.58
C ILE A 23 -0.26 25.78 7.77
N LEU A 24 0.79 25.17 8.31
CA LEU A 24 0.81 23.73 8.60
C LEU A 24 -0.25 23.34 9.63
N GLY A 25 -0.49 24.19 10.64
CA GLY A 25 -1.56 24.01 11.61
C GLY A 25 -2.94 24.05 10.96
N LEU A 26 -3.18 25.02 10.07
CA LEU A 26 -4.43 25.13 9.33
C LEU A 26 -4.68 23.90 8.44
N ILE A 27 -3.65 23.46 7.69
CA ILE A 27 -3.72 22.25 6.87
C ILE A 27 -4.01 21.02 7.74
N GLY A 28 -3.38 20.93 8.92
CA GLY A 28 -3.64 19.87 9.88
C GLY A 28 -5.10 19.84 10.33
N VAL A 29 -5.67 21.00 10.66
CA VAL A 29 -7.09 21.12 11.05
C VAL A 29 -8.02 20.72 9.91
N VAL A 30 -7.80 21.23 8.70
CA VAL A 30 -8.62 20.91 7.52
C VAL A 30 -8.60 19.40 7.20
N THR A 31 -7.45 18.76 7.40
CA THR A 31 -7.29 17.32 7.13
C THR A 31 -7.89 16.45 8.22
N LEU A 32 -7.78 16.86 9.50
CA LEU A 32 -8.30 16.10 10.64
C LEU A 32 -9.82 16.26 10.82
N TYR A 33 -10.37 17.42 10.45
CA TYR A 33 -11.80 17.72 10.59
C TYR A 33 -12.72 16.63 10.01
N PRO A 34 -12.60 16.18 8.74
CA PRO A 34 -13.49 15.15 8.20
C PRO A 34 -13.38 13.81 8.93
N VAL A 35 -12.20 13.47 9.46
CA VAL A 35 -12.01 12.23 10.24
C VAL A 35 -12.77 12.32 11.57
N ILE A 36 -12.64 13.45 12.27
CA ILE A 36 -13.36 13.69 13.54
C ILE A 36 -14.88 13.74 13.30
N TYR A 37 -15.30 14.36 12.20
CA TYR A 37 -16.70 14.42 11.80
C TYR A 37 -17.28 13.02 11.56
N VAL A 38 -16.61 12.16 10.78
CA VAL A 38 -17.07 10.79 10.51
C VAL A 38 -17.16 9.98 11.81
N LEU A 39 -16.18 10.10 12.72
CA LEU A 39 -16.21 9.44 14.02
C LEU A 39 -17.34 9.95 14.92
N SER A 40 -17.64 11.25 14.88
CA SER A 40 -18.72 11.83 15.67
C SER A 40 -20.08 11.43 15.09
N ALA A 41 -20.22 11.48 13.77
CA ALA A 41 -21.43 11.07 13.05
C ALA A 41 -21.73 9.58 13.23
N SER A 42 -20.71 8.71 13.32
CA SER A 42 -20.90 7.26 13.46
C SER A 42 -21.49 6.82 14.81
N VAL A 43 -21.39 7.65 15.86
CA VAL A 43 -21.97 7.40 17.20
C VAL A 43 -23.14 8.33 17.53
N SER A 44 -23.53 9.22 16.60
CA SER A 44 -24.62 10.18 16.81
C SER A 44 -25.96 9.63 16.35
N ASP A 45 -27.03 10.27 16.82
CA ASP A 45 -28.38 9.97 16.36
C ASP A 45 -28.52 10.27 14.85
N PRO A 46 -29.04 9.34 14.04
CA PRO A 46 -29.19 9.54 12.59
C PRO A 46 -30.01 10.78 12.22
N THR A 47 -31.00 11.16 13.02
CA THR A 47 -31.80 12.38 12.81
C THR A 47 -30.99 13.64 13.10
N ALA A 48 -30.12 13.62 14.11
CA ALA A 48 -29.20 14.72 14.42
C ALA A 48 -28.11 14.89 13.33
N VAL A 49 -27.62 13.78 12.77
CA VAL A 49 -26.68 13.80 11.63
C VAL A 49 -27.36 14.38 10.38
N ASN A 50 -28.55 13.89 10.01
CA ASN A 50 -29.28 14.34 8.82
C ASN A 50 -29.76 15.80 8.90
N SER A 51 -30.01 16.30 10.11
CA SER A 51 -30.40 17.70 10.34
C SER A 51 -29.19 18.65 10.46
N GLY A 52 -27.97 18.15 10.32
CA GLY A 52 -26.75 18.97 10.36
C GLY A 52 -26.38 19.47 11.76
N GLN A 53 -26.90 18.84 12.82
CA GLN A 53 -26.62 19.22 14.21
C GLN A 53 -25.26 18.71 14.70
N VAL A 54 -24.70 17.68 14.04
CA VAL A 54 -23.37 17.14 14.35
C VAL A 54 -22.31 17.95 13.62
N LEU A 55 -21.49 18.70 14.36
CA LEU A 55 -20.39 19.52 13.82
C LEU A 55 -19.01 18.93 14.18
N LEU A 56 -18.73 18.84 15.48
CA LEU A 56 -17.45 18.36 16.01
C LEU A 56 -17.61 17.25 17.05
N TRP A 57 -18.71 17.26 17.79
CA TRP A 57 -18.99 16.34 18.88
C TRP A 57 -20.24 15.54 18.58
N PRO A 58 -20.32 14.31 19.08
CA PRO A 58 -21.49 13.49 18.85
C PRO A 58 -22.72 14.03 19.56
N VAL A 59 -23.88 13.95 18.89
CA VAL A 59 -25.17 14.44 19.39
C VAL A 59 -26.13 13.27 19.49
N GLY A 60 -26.61 12.99 20.71
CA GLY A 60 -27.46 11.83 21.01
C GLY A 60 -26.70 10.53 20.76
N LEU A 61 -26.05 9.96 21.78
CA LEU A 61 -25.24 8.76 21.60
C LEU A 61 -26.11 7.57 21.18
N HIS A 62 -25.91 7.08 19.96
CA HIS A 62 -26.61 5.94 19.37
C HIS A 62 -25.61 4.99 18.70
N PHE A 63 -25.58 3.74 19.14
CA PHE A 63 -24.66 2.70 18.63
C PHE A 63 -25.32 1.71 17.66
N GLU A 64 -26.56 1.98 17.26
CA GLU A 64 -27.35 1.07 16.44
C GLU A 64 -26.77 0.86 15.04
N GLY A 65 -26.11 1.88 14.47
CA GLY A 65 -25.39 1.76 13.20
C GLY A 65 -24.30 0.69 13.24
N TYR A 66 -23.55 0.57 14.34
CA TYR A 66 -22.56 -0.49 14.50
C TYR A 66 -23.22 -1.87 14.55
N ARG A 67 -24.33 -2.00 15.29
CA ARG A 67 -25.08 -3.26 15.38
C ARG A 67 -25.56 -3.70 13.99
N TYR A 68 -26.12 -2.79 13.21
CA TYR A 68 -26.58 -3.08 11.84
C TYR A 68 -25.44 -3.58 10.93
N ILE A 69 -24.24 -3.01 11.06
CA ILE A 69 -23.06 -3.43 10.29
C ILE A 69 -22.63 -4.84 10.68
N PHE A 70 -22.59 -5.17 11.98
CA PHE A 70 -22.18 -6.50 12.45
C PHE A 70 -23.23 -7.59 12.21
N GLU A 71 -24.51 -7.23 12.13
CA GLU A 71 -25.58 -8.16 11.73
C GLU A 71 -25.54 -8.46 10.22
N ASN A 72 -24.93 -7.60 9.41
CA ASN A 72 -24.80 -7.80 7.97
C ASN A 72 -23.66 -8.77 7.62
N ASN A 73 -24.01 -10.03 7.38
CA ASN A 73 -23.06 -11.08 7.04
C ASN A 73 -22.21 -10.77 5.79
N TRP A 74 -22.70 -9.96 4.84
CA TRP A 74 -21.94 -9.56 3.66
C TRP A 74 -20.76 -8.65 4.00
N VAL A 75 -20.92 -7.76 4.99
CA VAL A 75 -19.82 -6.90 5.44
C VAL A 75 -18.72 -7.73 6.09
N LEU A 76 -19.09 -8.72 6.91
CA LEU A 76 -18.14 -9.66 7.52
C LEU A 76 -17.40 -10.49 6.48
N ILE A 77 -18.10 -11.01 5.46
CA ILE A 77 -17.49 -11.71 4.33
C ILE A 77 -16.50 -10.79 3.59
N GLY A 78 -16.92 -9.54 3.31
CA GLY A 78 -16.06 -8.54 2.68
C GLY A 78 -14.79 -8.25 3.47
N TYR A 79 -14.90 -8.07 4.80
CA TYR A 79 -13.75 -7.89 5.69
C TYR A 79 -12.80 -9.08 5.66
N ARG A 80 -13.35 -10.30 5.73
CA ARG A 80 -12.55 -11.54 5.65
C ARG A 80 -11.78 -11.59 4.33
N ASN A 81 -12.47 -11.40 3.21
CA ASN A 81 -11.87 -11.47 1.88
C ASN A 81 -10.82 -10.37 1.68
N SER A 82 -11.13 -9.11 2.02
CA SER A 82 -10.16 -8.00 1.95
C SER A 82 -8.92 -8.27 2.78
N THR A 83 -9.07 -8.82 3.99
CA THR A 83 -7.93 -9.16 4.85
C THR A 83 -7.08 -10.26 4.22
N LEU A 84 -7.71 -11.32 3.69
CA LEU A 84 -7.00 -12.41 3.03
C LEU A 84 -6.28 -11.94 1.77
N TYR A 85 -6.94 -11.16 0.91
CA TYR A 85 -6.35 -10.65 -0.32
C TYR A 85 -5.22 -9.67 -0.02
N THR A 86 -5.40 -8.79 0.96
CA THR A 86 -4.34 -7.87 1.39
C THR A 86 -3.14 -8.63 1.92
N PHE A 87 -3.34 -9.63 2.78
CA PHE A 87 -2.23 -10.39 3.37
C PHE A 87 -1.49 -11.25 2.34
N PHE A 88 -2.20 -12.14 1.64
CA PHE A 88 -1.59 -13.07 0.68
C PHE A 88 -1.12 -12.35 -0.59
N GLY A 89 -1.86 -11.34 -1.05
CA GLY A 89 -1.46 -10.46 -2.14
C GLY A 89 -0.16 -9.76 -1.79
N THR A 90 -0.12 -9.01 -0.68
CA THR A 90 1.10 -8.30 -0.27
C THR A 90 2.29 -9.24 -0.11
N LEU A 91 2.10 -10.43 0.47
CA LEU A 91 3.18 -11.41 0.60
C LEU A 91 3.72 -11.88 -0.76
N LEU A 92 2.83 -12.23 -1.70
CA LEU A 92 3.20 -12.61 -3.05
C LEU A 92 3.90 -11.46 -3.78
N ASN A 93 3.34 -10.25 -3.67
CA ASN A 93 3.90 -9.05 -4.26
C ASN A 93 5.32 -8.78 -3.77
N LEU A 94 5.56 -8.88 -2.46
CA LEU A 94 6.90 -8.70 -1.89
C LEU A 94 7.87 -9.77 -2.36
N ALA A 95 7.46 -11.04 -2.38
CA ALA A 95 8.31 -12.14 -2.83
C ALA A 95 8.74 -11.98 -4.30
N VAL A 96 7.78 -11.68 -5.19
CA VAL A 96 8.04 -11.49 -6.62
C VAL A 96 8.84 -10.21 -6.88
N THR A 97 8.48 -9.11 -6.20
CA THR A 97 9.16 -7.83 -6.38
C THR A 97 10.61 -7.89 -5.87
N PHE A 98 10.84 -8.46 -4.69
CA PHE A 98 12.18 -8.55 -4.09
C PHE A 98 13.11 -9.43 -4.92
N THR A 99 12.64 -10.59 -5.38
CA THR A 99 13.44 -11.49 -6.22
C THR A 99 13.80 -10.86 -7.56
N ALA A 100 12.84 -10.22 -8.24
CA ALA A 100 13.09 -9.50 -9.48
C ALA A 100 14.04 -8.31 -9.27
N ALA A 101 13.82 -7.51 -8.23
CA ALA A 101 14.63 -6.35 -7.92
C ALA A 101 16.07 -6.74 -7.56
N TYR A 102 16.26 -7.81 -6.78
CA TYR A 102 17.59 -8.31 -6.44
C TYR A 102 18.34 -8.78 -7.69
N ALA A 103 17.71 -9.59 -8.54
CA ALA A 103 18.32 -10.03 -9.79
C ALA A 103 18.77 -8.85 -10.67
N LEU A 104 17.90 -7.84 -10.83
CA LEU A 104 18.22 -6.63 -11.59
C LEU A 104 19.23 -5.70 -10.89
N SER A 105 19.39 -5.81 -9.58
CA SER A 105 20.35 -5.00 -8.82
C SER A 105 21.80 -5.40 -9.12
N ARG A 106 22.02 -6.69 -9.41
CA ARG A 106 23.33 -7.29 -9.67
C ARG A 106 23.93 -6.81 -10.98
N ARG A 107 25.22 -6.43 -10.95
CA ARG A 107 25.93 -5.92 -12.14
C ARG A 107 26.37 -7.04 -13.08
N ASP A 108 26.52 -8.25 -12.55
CA ASP A 108 26.97 -9.46 -13.22
C ASP A 108 25.85 -10.28 -13.86
N MET A 109 24.58 -9.82 -13.78
CA MET A 109 23.47 -10.46 -14.47
C MET A 109 23.57 -10.24 -15.98
N TRP A 110 23.73 -11.33 -16.73
CA TRP A 110 23.67 -11.31 -18.20
C TRP A 110 22.36 -10.68 -18.67
N GLY A 111 22.46 -9.68 -19.56
CA GLY A 111 21.28 -9.14 -20.25
C GLY A 111 20.44 -8.21 -19.37
N ARG A 112 20.96 -7.80 -18.21
CA ARG A 112 20.31 -6.88 -17.27
C ARG A 112 19.74 -5.64 -17.95
N SER A 113 20.45 -5.03 -18.89
CA SER A 113 19.98 -3.83 -19.60
C SER A 113 18.72 -4.11 -20.40
N VAL A 114 18.72 -5.18 -21.21
CA VAL A 114 17.58 -5.62 -22.01
C VAL A 114 16.39 -5.98 -21.13
N VAL A 115 16.61 -6.80 -20.09
CA VAL A 115 15.56 -7.21 -19.16
C VAL A 115 14.99 -6.02 -18.39
N SER A 116 15.84 -5.06 -17.98
CA SER A 116 15.40 -3.82 -17.33
C SER A 116 14.50 -3.01 -18.25
N VAL A 117 14.92 -2.78 -19.50
CA VAL A 117 14.11 -2.02 -20.47
C VAL A 117 12.78 -2.71 -20.71
N TYR A 118 12.78 -4.02 -20.95
CA TYR A 118 11.56 -4.80 -21.15
C TYR A 118 10.60 -4.70 -19.96
N MET A 119 11.10 -4.85 -18.72
CA MET A 119 10.28 -4.72 -17.52
C MET A 119 9.78 -3.30 -17.26
N LEU A 120 10.44 -2.27 -17.79
CA LEU A 120 10.01 -0.89 -17.63
C LEU A 120 8.92 -0.48 -18.65
N LEU A 121 8.87 -1.11 -19.83
CA LEU A 121 7.89 -0.79 -20.88
C LEU A 121 6.43 -0.70 -20.36
N PRO A 122 5.94 -1.63 -19.52
CA PRO A 122 4.57 -1.59 -19.00
C PRO A 122 4.24 -0.35 -18.15
N MET A 123 5.24 0.40 -17.67
CA MET A 123 5.01 1.63 -16.91
C MET A 123 4.44 2.76 -17.78
N TRP A 124 4.73 2.73 -19.09
CA TRP A 124 4.27 3.76 -20.04
C TRP A 124 3.27 3.22 -21.06
N PHE A 125 3.32 1.92 -21.35
CA PHE A 125 2.45 1.26 -22.31
C PHE A 125 1.62 0.17 -21.62
N SER A 126 0.31 0.21 -21.78
CA SER A 126 -0.59 -0.82 -21.26
C SER A 126 -1.55 -1.29 -22.35
N GLY A 127 -1.89 -2.58 -22.34
CA GLY A 127 -2.93 -3.12 -23.21
C GLY A 127 -4.32 -2.58 -22.88
N GLY A 128 -4.51 -1.97 -21.70
CA GLY A 128 -5.79 -1.46 -21.24
C GLY A 128 -6.71 -2.56 -20.73
N LEU A 129 -7.91 -2.15 -20.28
CA LEU A 129 -8.83 -3.02 -19.55
C LEU A 129 -9.31 -4.23 -20.38
N ILE A 130 -9.73 -4.02 -21.63
CA ILE A 130 -10.33 -5.09 -22.45
C ILE A 130 -9.31 -6.19 -22.76
N PRO A 131 -8.10 -5.91 -23.28
CA PRO A 131 -7.10 -6.95 -23.52
C PRO A 131 -6.66 -7.67 -22.25
N THR A 132 -6.50 -6.94 -21.13
CA THR A 132 -6.20 -7.56 -19.83
C THR A 132 -7.32 -8.51 -19.40
N PHE A 133 -8.59 -8.10 -19.58
CA PHE A 133 -9.73 -8.97 -19.31
C PHE A 133 -9.73 -10.25 -20.14
N LEU A 134 -9.45 -10.15 -21.44
CA LEU A 134 -9.36 -11.33 -22.30
C LEU A 134 -8.25 -12.28 -21.85
N VAL A 135 -7.10 -11.78 -21.38
CA VAL A 135 -6.02 -12.61 -20.83
C VAL A 135 -6.46 -13.31 -19.55
N VAL A 136 -7.02 -12.57 -18.58
CA VAL A 136 -7.49 -13.13 -17.30
C VAL A 136 -8.58 -14.19 -17.54
N ASN A 137 -9.50 -13.94 -18.48
CA ASN A 137 -10.53 -14.89 -18.86
C ASN A 137 -9.96 -16.16 -19.52
N ARG A 138 -9.02 -16.01 -20.46
CA ARG A 138 -8.36 -17.15 -21.11
C ARG A 138 -7.52 -17.99 -20.16
N LEU A 139 -6.97 -17.38 -19.11
CA LEU A 139 -6.26 -18.08 -18.04
C LEU A 139 -7.19 -18.78 -17.06
N GLY A 140 -8.52 -18.67 -17.20
CA GLY A 140 -9.49 -19.25 -16.28
C GLY A 140 -9.49 -18.59 -14.91
N LEU A 141 -8.94 -17.38 -14.80
CA LEU A 141 -8.83 -16.64 -13.55
C LEU A 141 -10.08 -15.82 -13.25
N VAL A 142 -11.06 -15.72 -14.14
CA VAL A 142 -12.29 -14.98 -13.83
C VAL A 142 -13.09 -15.74 -12.78
N ASN A 143 -13.58 -15.01 -11.77
CA ASN A 143 -14.39 -15.51 -10.67
C ASN A 143 -13.70 -16.61 -9.82
N GLN A 144 -12.39 -16.49 -9.59
CA GLN A 144 -11.62 -17.39 -8.72
C GLN A 144 -11.19 -16.67 -7.42
N PRO A 145 -11.01 -17.39 -6.31
CA PRO A 145 -10.68 -16.76 -5.03
C PRO A 145 -9.28 -16.15 -5.00
N TYR A 146 -8.36 -16.59 -5.87
CA TYR A 146 -6.98 -16.09 -5.94
C TYR A 146 -6.77 -15.04 -7.03
N THR A 147 -7.81 -14.69 -7.79
CA THR A 147 -7.71 -13.72 -8.90
C THR A 147 -7.18 -12.38 -8.43
N LEU A 148 -7.75 -11.85 -7.34
CA LEU A 148 -7.35 -10.56 -6.79
C LEU A 148 -5.98 -10.60 -6.09
N VAL A 149 -5.50 -11.78 -5.72
CA VAL A 149 -4.15 -11.97 -5.16
C VAL A 149 -3.09 -11.96 -6.27
N VAL A 150 -3.37 -12.60 -7.40
CA VAL A 150 -2.42 -12.78 -8.50
C VAL A 150 -2.42 -11.57 -9.45
N LEU A 151 -3.57 -10.94 -9.65
CA LEU A 151 -3.67 -9.77 -10.52
C LEU A 151 -2.87 -8.61 -9.92
N GLY A 152 -1.90 -8.10 -10.67
CA GLY A 152 -1.00 -7.07 -10.16
C GLY A 152 0.06 -7.60 -9.18
N ALA A 153 0.41 -8.90 -9.23
CA ALA A 153 1.47 -9.50 -8.39
C ALA A 153 2.84 -8.81 -8.49
N ILE A 154 3.08 -8.01 -9.53
CA ILE A 154 4.27 -7.14 -9.62
C ILE A 154 3.88 -5.75 -10.09
N SER A 155 4.33 -4.74 -9.35
CA SER A 155 4.38 -3.36 -9.80
C SER A 155 5.81 -3.02 -10.20
N MET A 156 6.00 -2.63 -11.45
CA MET A 156 7.32 -2.29 -11.98
C MET A 156 7.90 -1.04 -11.31
N TYR A 157 7.04 -0.11 -10.91
CA TYR A 157 7.43 1.03 -10.09
C TYR A 157 8.05 0.58 -8.75
N ASN A 158 7.37 -0.32 -8.03
CA ASN A 158 7.85 -0.86 -6.76
C ASN A 158 9.13 -1.69 -6.93
N CYS A 159 9.28 -2.41 -8.05
CA CYS A 159 10.49 -3.13 -8.41
C CYS A 159 11.69 -2.19 -8.59
N VAL A 160 11.49 -1.06 -9.28
CA VAL A 160 12.53 -0.03 -9.46
C VAL A 160 12.95 0.56 -8.11
N ILE A 161 11.99 0.89 -7.23
CA ILE A 161 12.31 1.39 -5.88
C ILE A 161 13.15 0.37 -5.11
N CYS A 162 12.72 -0.90 -5.08
CA CYS A 162 13.44 -1.96 -4.37
C CYS A 162 14.86 -2.14 -4.91
N ARG A 163 14.99 -2.18 -6.23
CA ARG A 163 16.28 -2.31 -6.92
C ARG A 163 17.21 -1.14 -6.56
N THR A 164 16.72 0.10 -6.68
CA THR A 164 17.53 1.29 -6.39
C THR A 164 17.99 1.28 -4.93
N PHE A 165 17.11 0.92 -3.99
CA PHE A 165 17.49 0.78 -2.59
C PHE A 165 18.60 -0.26 -2.38
N ILE A 166 18.45 -1.47 -2.95
CA ILE A 166 19.47 -2.51 -2.85
C ILE A 166 20.81 -2.00 -3.41
N GLN A 167 20.79 -1.28 -4.53
CA GLN A 167 22.01 -0.73 -5.16
C GLN A 167 22.66 0.41 -4.38
N SER A 168 21.87 1.28 -3.75
CA SER A 168 22.38 2.45 -3.04
C SER A 168 22.78 2.17 -1.60
N SER A 169 22.10 1.21 -0.96
CA SER A 169 22.18 1.01 0.49
C SER A 169 22.95 -0.24 0.90
N ILE A 170 23.18 -1.18 -0.03
CA ILE A 170 23.90 -2.43 0.26
C ILE A 170 25.20 -2.45 -0.58
N PRO A 171 26.36 -2.20 0.06
CA PRO A 171 27.66 -2.23 -0.62
C PRO A 171 27.93 -3.59 -1.25
N LEU A 172 28.58 -3.60 -2.43
CA LEU A 172 28.90 -4.84 -3.15
C LEU A 172 29.97 -5.64 -2.41
N GLU A 173 30.88 -4.96 -1.74
CA GLU A 173 32.00 -5.48 -0.98
C GLU A 173 31.51 -6.43 0.12
N LEU A 174 30.33 -6.18 0.69
CA LEU A 174 29.72 -7.05 1.70
C LEU A 174 29.29 -8.40 1.10
N GLN A 175 28.83 -8.40 -0.15
CA GLN A 175 28.45 -9.63 -0.86
C GLN A 175 29.71 -10.42 -1.29
N GLU A 176 30.76 -9.72 -1.69
CA GLU A 176 32.06 -10.32 -2.05
C GLU A 176 32.73 -10.97 -0.83
N ALA A 177 32.73 -10.28 0.32
CA ALA A 177 33.24 -10.84 1.58
C ALA A 177 32.49 -12.13 1.96
N ALA A 178 31.17 -12.12 1.90
CA ALA A 178 30.37 -13.31 2.17
C ALA A 178 30.68 -14.47 1.20
N ARG A 179 31.00 -14.18 -0.07
CA ARG A 179 31.40 -15.19 -1.05
C ARG A 179 32.79 -15.76 -0.74
N ILE A 180 33.72 -14.93 -0.27
CA ILE A 180 35.04 -15.39 0.22
C ILE A 180 34.88 -16.32 1.42
N ASP A 181 33.92 -16.04 2.31
CA ASP A 181 33.55 -16.90 3.44
C ASP A 181 32.78 -18.18 3.04
N GLY A 182 32.65 -18.46 1.74
CA GLY A 182 31.99 -19.67 1.21
C GLY A 182 30.46 -19.60 1.19
N CYS A 183 29.86 -18.41 1.36
CA CYS A 183 28.42 -18.23 1.25
C CYS A 183 27.96 -18.31 -0.22
N ASN A 184 26.97 -19.15 -0.50
CA ASN A 184 26.33 -19.21 -1.81
C ASN A 184 25.38 -18.03 -2.05
N ASP A 185 24.96 -17.80 -3.30
CA ASP A 185 24.12 -16.65 -3.65
C ASP A 185 22.78 -16.62 -2.90
N PHE A 186 22.14 -17.79 -2.69
CA PHE A 186 20.91 -17.86 -1.89
C PHE A 186 21.13 -17.49 -0.42
N GLY A 187 22.27 -17.88 0.15
CA GLY A 187 22.69 -17.51 1.49
C GLY A 187 22.94 -16.01 1.62
N ILE A 188 23.59 -15.41 0.63
CA ILE A 188 23.80 -13.95 0.56
C ILE A 188 22.44 -13.23 0.55
N VAL A 189 21.49 -13.69 -0.28
CA VAL A 189 20.15 -13.08 -0.33
C VAL A 189 19.43 -13.18 1.01
N LEU A 190 19.33 -14.38 1.59
CA LEU A 190 18.51 -14.62 2.77
C LEU A 190 19.13 -14.07 4.07
N LYS A 191 20.46 -14.13 4.20
CA LYS A 191 21.16 -13.77 5.44
C LYS A 191 21.65 -12.33 5.46
N ILE A 192 21.87 -11.71 4.29
CA ILE A 192 22.46 -10.37 4.19
C ILE A 192 21.49 -9.39 3.53
N VAL A 193 21.13 -9.65 2.27
CA VAL A 193 20.38 -8.67 1.47
C VAL A 193 18.96 -8.48 2.01
N LEU A 194 18.25 -9.56 2.32
CA LEU A 194 16.87 -9.52 2.79
C LEU A 194 16.74 -8.79 4.15
N PRO A 195 17.56 -9.09 5.19
CA PRO A 195 17.52 -8.35 6.44
C PRO A 195 17.88 -6.86 6.30
N LEU A 196 18.84 -6.51 5.45
CA LEU A 196 19.21 -5.11 5.19
C LEU A 196 18.15 -4.37 4.36
N SER A 197 17.32 -5.10 3.62
CA SER A 197 16.21 -4.55 2.82
C SER A 197 14.91 -4.36 3.60
N LYS A 198 14.87 -4.63 4.91
CA LYS A 198 13.67 -4.42 5.75
C LYS A 198 13.05 -3.03 5.60
N PRO A 199 13.81 -1.91 5.54
CA PRO A 199 13.22 -0.58 5.40
C PRO A 199 12.44 -0.42 4.09
N VAL A 200 13.00 -0.86 2.95
CA VAL A 200 12.30 -0.77 1.67
C VAL A 200 11.12 -1.75 1.60
N LEU A 201 11.27 -2.96 2.14
CA LEU A 201 10.18 -3.94 2.18
C LEU A 201 8.99 -3.45 3.00
N ALA A 202 9.21 -2.70 4.09
CA ALA A 202 8.13 -2.09 4.87
C ALA A 202 7.35 -1.05 4.05
N ILE A 203 8.04 -0.21 3.27
CA ILE A 203 7.41 0.77 2.37
C ILE A 203 6.59 0.05 1.29
N LEU A 204 7.17 -0.98 0.67
CA LEU A 204 6.48 -1.76 -0.36
C LEU A 204 5.28 -2.53 0.20
N ALA A 205 5.39 -3.05 1.41
CA ALA A 205 4.29 -3.73 2.10
C ALA A 205 3.12 -2.76 2.32
N LEU A 206 3.41 -1.52 2.71
CA LEU A 206 2.39 -0.49 2.85
C LEU A 206 1.73 -0.17 1.50
N TYR A 207 2.52 0.04 0.43
CA TYR A 207 1.96 0.37 -0.89
C TYR A 207 1.11 -0.75 -1.48
N TYR A 208 1.59 -1.99 -1.45
CA TYR A 208 0.82 -3.13 -1.93
C TYR A 208 -0.38 -3.42 -1.03
N GLY A 209 -0.20 -3.32 0.29
CA GLY A 209 -1.28 -3.54 1.26
C GLY A 209 -2.41 -2.54 1.08
N LEU A 210 -2.11 -1.25 0.94
CA LEU A 210 -3.10 -0.22 0.63
C LEU A 210 -3.76 -0.46 -0.73
N GLY A 211 -3.00 -0.92 -1.74
CA GLY A 211 -3.55 -1.28 -3.05
C GLY A 211 -4.62 -2.36 -2.94
N HIS A 212 -4.28 -3.49 -2.32
CA HIS A 212 -5.20 -4.62 -2.13
C HIS A 212 -6.40 -4.26 -1.22
N TRP A 213 -6.18 -3.48 -0.17
CA TRP A 213 -7.25 -3.06 0.73
C TRP A 213 -8.30 -2.17 0.04
N ASN A 214 -7.86 -1.38 -0.95
CA ASN A 214 -8.70 -0.44 -1.70
C ASN A 214 -9.18 -1.00 -3.05
N ASP A 215 -8.95 -2.29 -3.34
CA ASP A 215 -9.23 -2.87 -4.65
C ASP A 215 -10.71 -3.17 -4.88
N TYR A 216 -11.46 -2.14 -5.25
CA TYR A 216 -12.86 -2.28 -5.68
C TYR A 216 -12.98 -2.54 -7.19
N PHE A 217 -12.08 -1.97 -8.00
CA PHE A 217 -12.29 -1.90 -9.46
C PHE A 217 -11.97 -3.24 -10.12
N ASN A 218 -10.88 -3.89 -9.72
CA ASN A 218 -10.60 -5.23 -10.24
C ASN A 218 -11.64 -6.22 -9.73
N ALA A 219 -12.09 -6.10 -8.47
CA ALA A 219 -13.15 -6.94 -7.94
C ALA A 219 -14.46 -6.84 -8.73
N LEU A 220 -14.84 -5.63 -9.14
CA LEU A 220 -16.03 -5.40 -9.97
C LEU A 220 -15.92 -6.04 -11.37
N ILE A 221 -14.71 -6.12 -11.93
CA ILE A 221 -14.49 -6.61 -13.29
C ILE A 221 -14.30 -8.13 -13.33
N TYR A 222 -13.54 -8.68 -12.38
CA TYR A 222 -13.03 -10.05 -12.45
C TYR A 222 -13.73 -11.02 -11.49
N VAL A 223 -14.52 -10.52 -10.54
CA VAL A 223 -15.22 -11.33 -9.55
C VAL A 223 -16.72 -11.11 -9.68
N ASN A 224 -17.47 -12.18 -9.92
CA ASN A 224 -18.93 -12.14 -10.06
C ASN A 224 -19.63 -12.66 -8.80
N ASP A 225 -19.03 -13.64 -8.15
CA ASP A 225 -19.56 -14.25 -6.93
C ASP A 225 -19.45 -13.26 -5.77
N ARG A 226 -20.61 -12.93 -5.20
CA ARG A 226 -20.73 -12.03 -4.05
C ARG A 226 -19.93 -12.52 -2.84
N THR A 227 -19.76 -13.83 -2.67
CA THR A 227 -19.01 -14.41 -1.56
C THR A 227 -17.49 -14.20 -1.67
N LEU A 228 -17.00 -13.82 -2.85
CA LEU A 228 -15.60 -13.51 -3.14
C LEU A 228 -15.31 -12.01 -3.17
N GLN A 229 -16.34 -11.16 -3.09
CA GLN A 229 -16.16 -9.70 -3.15
C GLN A 229 -15.40 -9.18 -1.92
N PRO A 230 -14.49 -8.21 -2.09
CA PRO A 230 -13.86 -7.50 -1.00
C PRO A 230 -14.80 -6.46 -0.37
N LEU A 231 -14.44 -5.97 0.81
CA LEU A 231 -15.17 -4.96 1.57
C LEU A 231 -15.52 -3.72 0.73
N GLN A 232 -14.57 -3.21 -0.06
CA GLN A 232 -14.77 -1.96 -0.81
C GLN A 232 -15.90 -2.05 -1.82
N THR A 233 -16.12 -3.22 -2.44
CA THR A 233 -17.27 -3.42 -3.34
C THR A 233 -18.58 -3.29 -2.58
N PHE A 234 -18.67 -3.87 -1.37
CA PHE A 234 -19.87 -3.77 -0.54
C PHE A 234 -20.13 -2.35 -0.06
N LEU A 235 -19.09 -1.63 0.39
CA LEU A 235 -19.23 -0.24 0.82
C LEU A 235 -19.75 0.64 -0.32
N ARG A 236 -19.28 0.43 -1.55
CA ARG A 236 -19.72 1.18 -2.71
C ARG A 236 -21.16 0.86 -3.15
N LEU A 237 -21.68 -0.32 -2.82
CA LEU A 237 -23.07 -0.69 -3.11
C LEU A 237 -24.07 -0.14 -2.08
N ILE A 238 -23.59 0.25 -0.89
CA ILE A 238 -24.41 0.75 0.22
C ILE A 238 -24.49 2.29 0.22
N LEU A 239 -23.44 2.97 -0.29
CA LEU A 239 -23.39 4.42 -0.51
C LEU A 239 -24.22 4.84 -1.72
#